data_AF-A0A1M6T8H2-F1
#
_entry.id   AF-A0A1M6T8H2-F1
#
_cell.length_a   1.000
_cell.length_b   1.000
_cell.length_c   1.000
_cell.angle_alpha   90.00
_cell.angle_beta   90.00
_cell.angle_gamma   90.00
#
_symmetry.space_group_name_H-M   'P 1'
#
loop_
_entity.id
_entity.type
_entity.pdbx_description
1 polymer ?
#
loop_
_entity_poly.entity_id
_entity_poly.type
_entity_poly.pdbx_seq_one_letter_code
_entity_poly.pdbx_strand_id
1 'polypeptide(L)'
;MKLFLNNLLKNTQSIPGFENLEAAKDYLCRYLLSYIHIELSSLPKQEWEKTLKTWAKICMFANSLLQKSEEERQELYRKYNFDQMMIGIAEDVRHTLIGAYALGLLKKEDKPYKIIPLAASFALEDNKLMEKHQFNREILEYIKGLFDEGRSV
;
A
#
# COMPACT_ATOMS: atom_id res chain seq x y z
N MET A 1 11.10 17.85 5.08
CA MET A 1 11.11 16.37 5.06
C MET A 1 11.73 15.70 6.28
N LYS A 2 12.98 16.00 6.72
CA LYS A 2 13.57 15.41 7.95
C LYS A 2 12.75 15.73 9.21
N LEU A 3 12.32 16.99 9.35
CA LEU A 3 11.51 17.47 10.48
C LEU A 3 10.12 16.82 10.56
N PHE A 4 9.47 16.54 9.42
CA PHE A 4 8.13 15.95 9.42
C PHE A 4 8.17 14.47 9.79
N LEU A 5 9.03 13.67 9.16
CA LEU A 5 9.19 12.27 9.56
C LEU A 5 9.64 12.19 11.02
N ASN A 6 10.58 13.04 11.45
CA ASN A 6 10.94 13.13 12.85
C ASN A 6 9.77 13.54 13.75
N ASN A 7 8.85 14.41 13.31
CA ASN A 7 7.66 14.78 14.08
C ASN A 7 6.58 13.67 14.07
N LEU A 8 6.44 12.94 12.97
CA LEU A 8 5.56 11.78 12.86
C LEU A 8 6.06 10.61 13.72
N LEU A 9 7.37 10.42 13.78
CA LEU A 9 8.07 9.48 14.65
C LEU A 9 8.15 9.94 16.12
N LYS A 10 8.03 11.25 16.39
CA LYS A 10 8.04 11.83 17.76
C LYS A 10 6.67 11.84 18.42
N ASN A 11 5.58 11.81 17.64
CA ASN A 11 4.26 11.60 18.19
C ASN A 11 4.13 10.12 18.57
N THR A 12 4.31 9.83 19.85
CA THR A 12 4.19 8.51 20.51
C THR A 12 2.78 7.90 20.46
N GLN A 13 1.94 8.30 19.50
CA GLN A 13 0.69 7.61 19.20
C GLN A 13 1.01 6.51 18.19
N SER A 14 0.86 5.26 18.65
CA SER A 14 0.90 4.09 17.77
C SER A 14 -0.04 4.30 16.59
N ILE A 15 0.46 4.09 15.37
CA ILE A 15 -0.35 4.15 14.16
C ILE A 15 -1.20 2.87 14.14
N PRO A 16 -2.54 2.94 14.12
CA PRO A 16 -3.40 1.76 14.14
C PRO A 16 -3.03 0.75 13.05
N GLY A 17 -2.79 -0.50 13.45
CA GLY A 17 -2.36 -1.59 12.57
C GLY A 17 -0.86 -1.65 12.31
N PHE A 18 -0.07 -0.72 12.86
CA PHE A 18 1.39 -0.65 12.75
C PHE A 18 2.05 -0.50 14.13
N GLU A 19 1.42 -1.07 15.17
CA GLU A 19 1.95 -1.12 16.54
C GLU A 19 3.26 -1.92 16.60
N ASN A 20 3.35 -2.99 15.80
CA ASN A 20 4.49 -3.88 15.70
C ASN A 20 4.48 -4.60 14.33
N LEU A 21 5.52 -5.38 14.05
CA LEU A 21 5.68 -6.06 12.76
C LEU A 21 4.55 -7.06 12.46
N GLU A 22 4.08 -7.82 13.46
CA GLU A 22 3.02 -8.82 13.25
C GLU A 22 1.69 -8.14 12.91
N ALA A 23 1.32 -7.09 13.64
CA ALA A 23 0.15 -6.27 13.34
C ALA A 23 0.25 -5.64 11.94
N ALA A 24 1.42 -5.12 11.57
CA ALA A 24 1.65 -4.53 10.25
C ALA A 24 1.54 -5.54 9.11
N LYS A 25 2.06 -6.76 9.29
CA LYS A 25 1.89 -7.85 8.31
C LYS A 25 0.41 -8.13 8.07
N ASP A 26 -0.37 -8.31 9.13
CA ASP A 26 -1.80 -8.58 9.01
C ASP A 26 -2.56 -7.40 8.39
N TYR A 27 -2.23 -6.16 8.80
CA TYR A 27 -2.84 -4.95 8.26
C TYR A 27 -2.58 -4.82 6.75
N LEU A 28 -1.33 -4.98 6.32
CA LEU A 28 -0.94 -4.92 4.91
C LEU A 28 -1.65 -5.98 4.08
N CYS A 29 -1.73 -7.21 4.58
CA CYS A 29 -2.48 -8.27 3.93
C CYS A 29 -3.96 -7.89 3.83
N ARG A 30 -4.58 -7.48 4.94
CA ARG A 30 -6.01 -7.22 5.03
C ARG A 30 -6.49 -6.02 4.21
N TYR A 31 -5.74 -4.92 4.20
CA TYR A 31 -6.23 -3.62 3.73
C TYR A 31 -5.51 -3.09 2.49
N LEU A 32 -4.40 -3.69 2.07
CA LEU A 32 -3.76 -3.35 0.79
C LEU A 32 -3.82 -4.54 -0.15
N LEU A 33 -3.23 -5.66 0.27
CA LEU A 33 -3.08 -6.83 -0.61
C LEU A 33 -4.43 -7.44 -0.98
N SER A 34 -5.39 -7.50 -0.05
CA SER A 34 -6.74 -8.01 -0.33
C SER A 34 -7.49 -7.23 -1.40
N TYR A 35 -7.41 -5.90 -1.44
CA TYR A 35 -8.06 -5.12 -2.50
C TYR A 35 -7.43 -5.42 -3.87
N ILE A 36 -6.09 -5.42 -3.94
CA ILE A 36 -5.36 -5.76 -5.16
C ILE A 36 -5.72 -7.19 -5.59
N HIS A 37 -5.70 -8.14 -4.66
CA HIS A 37 -5.99 -9.54 -4.94
C HIS A 37 -7.42 -9.75 -5.44
N ILE A 38 -8.42 -9.11 -4.83
CA ILE A 38 -9.82 -9.18 -5.26
C ILE A 38 -9.95 -8.65 -6.70
N GLU A 39 -9.35 -7.50 -7.00
CA GLU A 39 -9.40 -6.91 -8.33
C GLU A 39 -8.76 -7.85 -9.36
N LEU A 40 -7.54 -8.34 -9.10
CA LEU A 40 -6.86 -9.27 -10.01
C LEU A 40 -7.61 -10.60 -10.18
N SER A 41 -8.21 -11.13 -9.11
CA SER A 41 -9.00 -12.38 -9.16
C SER A 41 -10.22 -12.27 -10.07
N SER A 42 -10.75 -11.05 -10.26
CA SER A 42 -11.91 -10.78 -11.11
C SER A 42 -11.55 -10.50 -12.58
N LEU A 43 -10.26 -10.35 -12.89
CA LEU A 43 -9.76 -9.92 -14.19
C LEU A 43 -9.05 -11.06 -14.94
N PRO A 44 -9.11 -11.10 -16.28
CA PRO A 44 -8.26 -11.97 -17.05
C PRO A 44 -6.78 -11.60 -16.86
N LYS A 45 -5.90 -12.61 -16.81
CA LYS A 45 -4.46 -12.46 -16.50
C LYS A 45 -3.73 -11.40 -17.32
N GLN A 46 -4.13 -11.19 -18.56
CA GLN A 46 -3.56 -10.18 -19.46
C GLN A 46 -3.77 -8.73 -18.98
N GLU A 47 -4.76 -8.46 -18.13
CA GLU A 47 -5.00 -7.13 -17.56
C GLU A 47 -4.24 -6.90 -16.23
N TRP A 48 -3.67 -7.95 -15.62
CA TRP A 48 -3.06 -7.86 -14.30
C TRP A 48 -1.92 -6.85 -14.21
N GLU A 49 -1.03 -6.81 -15.21
CA GLU A 49 0.06 -5.84 -15.25
C GLU A 49 -0.45 -4.40 -15.24
N LYS A 50 -1.47 -4.10 -16.05
CA LYS A 50 -2.07 -2.77 -16.15
C LYS A 50 -2.71 -2.37 -14.81
N THR A 51 -3.43 -3.29 -14.17
CA THR A 51 -4.03 -3.07 -12.85
C THR A 51 -2.96 -2.79 -11.80
N LEU A 52 -1.88 -3.58 -11.76
CA LEU A 52 -0.78 -3.38 -10.80
C LEU A 52 -0.02 -2.07 -11.02
N LYS A 53 0.16 -1.64 -12.28
CA LYS A 53 0.70 -0.31 -12.60
C LYS A 53 -0.22 0.82 -12.12
N THR A 54 -1.54 0.63 -12.16
CA THR A 54 -2.49 1.57 -11.56
C THR A 54 -2.32 1.64 -10.05
N TRP A 55 -2.23 0.49 -9.36
CA TRP A 55 -1.97 0.46 -7.92
C TRP A 55 -0.64 1.13 -7.55
N ALA A 56 0.40 0.95 -8.35
CA ALA A 56 1.66 1.66 -8.13
C ALA A 56 1.50 3.19 -8.23
N LYS A 57 0.70 3.69 -9.20
CA LYS A 57 0.35 5.11 -9.31
C LYS A 57 -0.48 5.59 -8.12
N ILE A 58 -1.39 4.77 -7.59
CA ILE A 58 -2.14 5.08 -6.37
C ILE A 58 -1.18 5.24 -5.18
N CYS A 59 -0.23 4.32 -4.99
CA CYS A 59 0.81 4.47 -3.96
C CYS A 59 1.65 5.74 -4.13
N MET A 60 2.02 6.08 -5.37
CA MET A 60 2.74 7.32 -5.68
C MET A 60 1.92 8.56 -5.34
N PHE A 61 0.64 8.58 -5.71
CA PHE A 61 -0.28 9.67 -5.39
C PHE A 61 -0.45 9.80 -3.88
N ALA A 62 -0.78 8.72 -3.18
CA ALA A 62 -0.94 8.69 -1.73
C ALA A 62 0.32 9.17 -0.98
N ASN A 63 1.52 8.82 -1.48
CA ASN A 63 2.77 9.32 -0.94
C ASN A 63 2.90 10.85 -1.04
N SER A 64 2.38 11.47 -2.11
CA SER A 64 2.36 12.93 -2.26
C SER A 64 1.43 13.63 -1.25
N LEU A 65 0.47 12.90 -0.68
CA LEU A 65 -0.49 13.40 0.29
C LEU A 65 0.05 13.41 1.73
N LEU A 66 1.17 12.72 2.00
CA LEU A 66 1.70 12.55 3.35
C LEU A 66 1.99 13.87 4.07
N GLN A 67 2.39 14.92 3.34
CA GLN A 67 2.72 16.23 3.90
C GLN A 67 1.55 17.22 3.90
N LYS A 68 0.40 16.81 3.38
CA LYS A 68 -0.71 17.72 3.13
C LYS A 68 -1.66 17.78 4.31
N SER A 69 -2.17 18.97 4.62
CA SER A 69 -3.29 19.11 5.57
C SER A 69 -4.54 18.43 5.03
N GLU A 70 -5.54 18.22 5.87
CA GLU A 70 -6.81 17.64 5.43
C GLU A 70 -7.48 18.52 4.35
N GLU A 71 -7.48 19.83 4.54
CA GLU A 71 -8.03 20.79 3.58
C GLU A 71 -7.32 20.72 2.23
N GLU A 72 -5.98 20.65 2.23
CA GLU A 72 -5.19 20.50 1.01
C GLU A 72 -5.47 19.17 0.29
N ARG A 73 -5.67 18.08 1.03
CA ARG A 73 -6.05 16.78 0.45
C ARG A 73 -7.44 16.84 -0.18
N GLN A 74 -8.43 17.39 0.53
CA GLN A 74 -9.79 17.55 0.03
C GLN A 74 -9.86 18.44 -1.23
N GLU A 75 -9.05 19.50 -1.30
CA GLU A 75 -8.94 20.32 -2.50
C GLU A 75 -8.39 19.54 -3.70
N LEU A 76 -7.35 18.71 -3.49
CA LEU A 76 -6.82 17.86 -4.56
C LEU A 76 -7.84 16.82 -5.05
N TYR A 77 -8.57 16.18 -4.14
CA TYR A 77 -9.61 15.21 -4.51
C TYR A 77 -10.68 15.85 -5.38
N ARG A 78 -11.14 17.06 -5.02
CA ARG A 78 -12.07 17.84 -5.84
C ARG A 78 -11.48 18.19 -7.20
N LYS A 79 -10.23 18.64 -7.24
CA LYS A 79 -9.54 19.01 -8.49
C LYS A 79 -9.42 17.83 -9.47
N TYR A 80 -9.19 16.62 -8.95
CA TYR A 80 -9.09 15.40 -9.77
C TYR A 80 -10.44 14.69 -9.97
N ASN A 81 -11.55 15.25 -9.50
CA ASN A 81 -12.89 14.66 -9.56
C ASN A 81 -12.96 13.24 -8.95
N PHE A 82 -12.30 13.03 -7.83
CA PHE A 82 -12.36 11.75 -7.12
C PHE A 82 -13.76 11.56 -6.51
N ASP A 83 -14.33 10.37 -6.69
CA ASP A 83 -15.50 9.94 -5.92
C ASP A 83 -15.10 9.48 -4.50
N GLN A 84 -16.10 9.17 -3.67
CA GLN A 84 -15.87 8.75 -2.28
C GLN A 84 -15.06 7.46 -2.16
N MET A 85 -15.17 6.54 -3.12
CA MET A 85 -14.41 5.29 -3.11
C MET A 85 -12.93 5.57 -3.41
N MET A 86 -12.64 6.40 -4.41
CA MET A 86 -11.28 6.80 -4.74
C MET A 86 -10.61 7.57 -3.60
N ILE A 87 -11.36 8.44 -2.91
CA ILE A 87 -10.88 9.14 -1.71
C ILE A 87 -10.53 8.14 -0.62
N GLY A 88 -11.42 7.19 -0.32
CA GLY A 88 -11.18 6.14 0.67
C GLY A 88 -9.90 5.34 0.37
N ILE A 89 -9.75 4.86 -0.86
CA ILE A 89 -8.55 4.12 -1.29
C ILE A 89 -7.29 4.97 -1.13
N ALA A 90 -7.32 6.24 -1.54
CA ALA A 90 -6.15 7.12 -1.44
C ALA A 90 -5.74 7.37 0.03
N GLU A 91 -6.72 7.55 0.93
CA GLU A 91 -6.48 7.75 2.37
C GLU A 91 -6.00 6.46 3.05
N ASP A 92 -6.55 5.31 2.72
CA ASP A 92 -6.12 4.00 3.26
C ASP A 92 -4.68 3.68 2.84
N VAL A 93 -4.33 3.93 1.57
CA VAL A 93 -2.96 3.77 1.09
C VAL A 93 -2.04 4.80 1.73
N ARG A 94 -2.50 6.04 1.97
CA ARG A 94 -1.72 7.06 2.69
C ARG A 94 -1.42 6.62 4.12
N HIS A 95 -2.42 6.12 4.85
CA HIS A 95 -2.26 5.57 6.21
C HIS A 95 -1.29 4.39 6.21
N THR A 96 -1.44 3.49 5.24
CA THR A 96 -0.54 2.34 5.04
C THR A 96 0.91 2.78 4.88
N LEU A 97 1.17 3.80 4.06
CA LEU A 97 2.52 4.32 3.84
C LEU A 97 3.07 4.99 5.10
N ILE A 98 2.25 5.74 5.85
CA ILE A 98 2.63 6.32 7.14
C ILE A 98 3.12 5.25 8.10
N GLY A 99 2.32 4.19 8.29
CA GLY A 99 2.67 3.06 9.14
C GLY A 99 3.92 2.33 8.68
N ALA A 100 4.03 2.07 7.38
CA ALA A 100 5.18 1.38 6.79
C ALA A 100 6.49 2.16 6.99
N TYR A 101 6.49 3.49 6.80
CA TYR A 101 7.67 4.31 7.06
C TYR A 101 7.98 4.38 8.56
N ALA A 102 6.97 4.46 9.43
CA ALA A 102 7.17 4.54 10.88
C ALA A 102 7.81 3.27 11.46
N LEU A 103 7.42 2.10 10.98
CA LEU A 103 8.02 0.81 11.35
C LEU A 103 9.31 0.48 10.59
N GLY A 104 9.74 1.32 9.65
CA GLY A 104 10.94 1.08 8.84
C GLY A 104 10.78 -0.05 7.80
N LEU A 105 9.55 -0.43 7.47
CA LEU A 105 9.24 -1.38 6.38
C LEU A 105 9.56 -0.79 5.00
N LEU A 106 9.46 0.54 4.89
CA LEU A 106 9.95 1.31 3.75
C LEU A 106 10.98 2.33 4.22
N LYS A 107 12.00 2.57 3.39
CA LYS A 107 12.90 3.70 3.55
C LYS A 107 12.40 4.89 2.72
N LYS A 108 12.81 6.09 3.10
CA LYS A 108 12.39 7.33 2.46
C LYS A 108 12.77 7.42 0.98
N GLU A 109 13.86 6.76 0.60
CA GLU A 109 14.38 6.71 -0.76
C GLU A 109 13.72 5.62 -1.60
N ASP A 110 12.98 4.70 -0.94
CA ASP A 110 12.23 3.68 -1.65
C ASP A 110 11.06 4.28 -2.41
N LYS A 111 10.73 3.64 -3.53
CA LYS A 111 9.48 3.92 -4.22
C LYS A 111 8.31 3.44 -3.35
N PRO A 112 7.27 4.24 -3.12
CA PRO A 112 6.17 3.88 -2.22
C PRO A 112 5.44 2.62 -2.66
N TYR A 113 5.38 2.33 -3.97
CA TYR A 113 4.75 1.11 -4.49
C TYR A 113 5.47 -0.18 -4.07
N LYS A 114 6.70 -0.13 -3.53
CA LYS A 114 7.39 -1.31 -2.98
C LYS A 114 6.65 -1.95 -1.80
N ILE A 115 5.70 -1.25 -1.19
CA ILE A 115 4.84 -1.82 -0.15
C ILE A 115 3.98 -2.98 -0.68
N ILE A 116 3.64 -2.96 -1.98
CA ILE A 116 2.81 -3.99 -2.61
C ILE A 116 3.53 -5.36 -2.65
N PRO A 117 4.73 -5.50 -3.28
CA PRO A 117 5.45 -6.77 -3.28
C PRO A 117 5.93 -7.17 -1.88
N LEU A 118 6.13 -6.22 -0.96
CA LEU A 118 6.42 -6.52 0.44
C LEU A 118 5.23 -7.23 1.11
N ALA A 119 4.02 -6.71 0.96
CA ALA A 119 2.81 -7.35 1.47
C ALA A 119 2.62 -8.75 0.87
N ALA A 120 2.81 -8.90 -0.45
CA ALA A 120 2.75 -10.21 -1.10
C ALA A 120 3.79 -11.20 -0.55
N SER A 121 5.00 -10.72 -0.24
CA SER A 121 6.05 -11.55 0.36
C SER A 121 5.67 -12.02 1.77
N PHE A 122 5.11 -11.14 2.60
CA PHE A 122 4.64 -11.53 3.93
C PHE A 122 3.56 -12.61 3.88
N ALA A 123 2.60 -12.50 2.95
CA ALA A 123 1.62 -13.54 2.75
C ALA A 123 2.28 -14.85 2.28
N LEU A 124 3.12 -14.82 1.24
CA LEU A 124 3.76 -16.03 0.70
C LEU A 124 4.68 -16.76 1.69
N GLU A 125 5.29 -16.03 2.62
CA GLU A 125 6.19 -16.57 3.66
C GLU A 125 5.45 -17.10 4.89
N ASP A 126 4.17 -16.75 5.08
CA ASP A 126 3.36 -17.13 6.23
C ASP A 126 2.05 -17.81 5.79
N ASN A 127 2.01 -19.14 5.87
CA ASN A 127 0.83 -19.94 5.52
C ASN A 127 -0.42 -19.52 6.30
N LYS A 128 -0.30 -19.01 7.53
CA LYS A 128 -1.46 -18.54 8.29
C LYS A 128 -2.07 -17.30 7.65
N LEU A 129 -1.25 -16.39 7.11
CA LEU A 129 -1.73 -15.21 6.39
C LEU A 129 -2.37 -15.60 5.05
N MET A 130 -1.78 -16.56 4.32
CA MET A 130 -2.37 -17.11 3.09
C MET A 130 -3.78 -17.67 3.34
N GLU A 131 -3.92 -18.53 4.36
CA GLU A 131 -5.19 -19.18 4.69
C GLU A 131 -6.22 -18.19 5.23
N LYS A 132 -5.81 -17.31 6.16
CA LYS A 132 -6.70 -16.32 6.79
C LYS A 132 -7.35 -15.39 5.77
N HIS A 133 -6.59 -14.92 4.79
CA HIS A 133 -7.04 -13.97 3.79
C HIS A 133 -7.44 -14.63 2.45
N GLN A 134 -7.38 -15.97 2.38
CA GLN A 134 -7.76 -16.78 1.21
C GLN A 134 -7.06 -16.35 -0.08
N PHE A 135 -5.76 -16.08 -0.01
CA PHE A 135 -5.00 -15.63 -1.17
C PHE A 135 -4.72 -16.76 -2.15
N ASN A 136 -4.85 -16.44 -3.44
CA ASN A 136 -4.37 -17.26 -4.54
C ASN A 136 -2.86 -17.03 -4.71
N ARG A 137 -2.09 -18.10 -4.59
CA ARG A 137 -0.62 -18.06 -4.71
C ARG A 137 -0.14 -17.53 -6.07
N GLU A 138 -0.77 -17.91 -7.18
CA GLU A 138 -0.38 -17.45 -8.52
C GLU A 138 -0.46 -15.93 -8.63
N ILE A 139 -1.51 -15.32 -8.06
CA ILE A 139 -1.68 -13.87 -8.06
C ILE A 139 -0.55 -13.21 -7.27
N LEU A 140 -0.22 -13.72 -6.07
CA LEU A 140 0.83 -13.14 -5.24
C LEU A 140 2.23 -13.29 -5.87
N GLU A 141 2.50 -14.43 -6.49
CA GLU A 141 3.75 -14.67 -7.23
C GLU A 141 3.86 -13.72 -8.43
N TYR A 142 2.75 -13.49 -9.15
CA TYR A 142 2.72 -12.52 -10.25
C TYR A 142 2.98 -11.10 -9.76
N ILE A 143 2.38 -10.70 -8.63
CA ILE A 143 2.64 -9.39 -8.00
C ILE A 143 4.13 -9.23 -7.72
N LYS A 144 4.76 -10.20 -7.05
CA LYS A 144 6.20 -10.16 -6.77
C LYS A 144 7.02 -10.07 -8.05
N GLY A 145 6.78 -10.97 -9.00
CA GLY A 145 7.52 -11.04 -10.26
C GLY A 145 7.48 -9.73 -11.03
N LEU A 146 6.32 -9.06 -11.11
CA LEU A 146 6.20 -7.79 -11.82
C LEU A 146 7.09 -6.68 -11.21
N PHE A 147 7.12 -6.57 -9.89
CA PHE A 147 7.87 -5.51 -9.20
C PHE A 147 9.36 -5.85 -8.98
N ASP A 148 9.73 -7.13 -8.87
CA ASP A 148 11.11 -7.58 -8.70
C ASP A 148 11.91 -7.52 -10.01
N GLU A 149 11.26 -7.78 -11.15
CA GLU A 149 11.92 -7.78 -12.47
C GLU A 149 12.24 -6.36 -13.00
N GLY A 150 11.93 -5.31 -12.25
CA GLY A 150 12.20 -3.93 -12.66
C GLY A 150 11.49 -3.53 -13.97
N ARG A 151 10.45 -4.27 -14.38
CA ARG A 151 9.64 -3.94 -15.55
C ARG A 151 9.03 -2.57 -15.30
N SER A 152 9.35 -1.61 -16.17
CA SER A 152 9.06 -0.18 -15.99
C SER A 152 7.62 0.04 -15.49
N VAL A 153 7.51 0.46 -14.21
CA VAL A 153 6.29 0.92 -13.54
C VAL A 153 6.07 2.39 -13.83
#